data_AF-A0A5E4LK94-F1
#
_entry.id   AF-A0A5E4LK94-F1
#
_cell.length_a   1.000
_cell.length_b   1.000
_cell.length_c   1.000
_cell.angle_alpha   90.00
_cell.angle_beta   90.00
_cell.angle_gamma   90.00
#
_symmetry.space_group_name_H-M   'P 1'
#
loop_
_entity.id
_entity.type
_entity.pdbx_description
1 polymer ?
#
loop_
_entity_poly.entity_id
_entity_poly.type
_entity_poly.pdbx_seq_one_letter_code
_entity_poly.pdbx_strand_id
1 'polypeptide(L)'
;MDDTIEVCSGCGKMPRALDSAGGSFVCSRCSNRSTMFVTASDYEKVVTELDQSFHQNLQAKKIQEAAKSPLILPKQKSLKKVLKKLVKKTVKKAVKPKKKRK
;
A
#
# COMPACT_ATOMS: atom_id res chain seq x y z
N MET A 1 -28.32 -30.24 12.53
CA MET A 1 -27.18 -30.43 11.63
C MET A 1 -26.69 -29.02 11.35
N ASP A 2 -25.63 -28.60 12.03
CA ASP A 2 -25.09 -27.25 11.84
C ASP A 2 -24.25 -27.24 10.58
N ASP A 3 -24.75 -26.55 9.55
CA ASP A 3 -24.05 -26.36 8.28
C ASP A 3 -22.77 -25.53 8.53
N THR A 4 -21.68 -26.25 8.75
CA THR A 4 -20.35 -25.70 8.98
C THR A 4 -19.59 -25.71 7.67
N ILE A 5 -18.99 -24.56 7.36
CA ILE A 5 -18.32 -24.27 6.11
C ILE A 5 -16.86 -23.98 6.42
N GLU A 6 -15.96 -24.64 5.72
CA GLU A 6 -14.52 -24.36 5.77
C GLU A 6 -14.20 -23.18 4.84
N VAL A 7 -13.52 -22.16 5.35
CA VAL A 7 -13.14 -20.96 4.59
C VAL A 7 -11.67 -20.62 4.78
N CYS A 8 -11.09 -19.82 3.89
CA CYS A 8 -9.73 -19.31 4.07
C CYS A 8 -9.63 -18.40 5.31
N SER A 9 -8.72 -18.71 6.24
CA SER A 9 -8.53 -17.86 7.43
C SER A 9 -7.89 -16.50 7.14
N GLY A 10 -7.37 -16.30 5.92
CA GLY A 10 -6.70 -15.05 5.54
C GLY A 10 -7.60 -14.02 4.88
N CYS A 11 -8.69 -14.44 4.22
CA CYS A 11 -9.58 -13.53 3.49
C CYS A 11 -11.06 -13.95 3.54
N GLY A 12 -11.40 -15.03 4.26
CA GLY A 12 -12.76 -15.57 4.35
C GLY A 12 -13.29 -16.21 3.06
N LYS A 13 -12.57 -16.16 1.94
CA LYS A 13 -13.05 -16.74 0.66
C LYS A 13 -12.75 -18.23 0.53
N MET A 14 -13.31 -18.83 -0.51
CA MET A 14 -13.23 -20.26 -0.84
C MET A 14 -13.97 -21.15 0.17
N PRO A 15 -15.30 -21.00 0.30
CA PRO A 15 -16.10 -21.91 1.10
C PRO A 15 -15.99 -23.33 0.53
N ARG A 16 -15.68 -24.29 1.40
CA ARG A 16 -15.74 -25.73 1.14
C ARG A 16 -16.68 -26.37 2.15
N ALA A 17 -17.47 -27.31 1.68
CA ALA A 17 -18.30 -28.11 2.56
C ALA A 17 -17.41 -29.07 3.38
N LEU A 18 -17.81 -29.36 4.61
CA LEU A 18 -17.02 -30.12 5.58
C LEU A 18 -16.67 -31.54 5.08
N ASP A 19 -17.54 -32.13 4.26
CA ASP A 19 -17.36 -33.41 3.58
C ASP A 19 -16.18 -33.43 2.58
N SER A 20 -15.75 -32.24 2.14
CA SER A 20 -14.62 -32.05 1.22
C SER A 20 -13.36 -31.52 1.93
N ALA A 21 -13.40 -31.38 3.26
CA ALA A 21 -12.27 -30.94 4.08
C ALA A 21 -11.26 -32.08 4.30
N GLY A 22 -9.96 -31.78 4.26
CA GLY A 22 -8.87 -32.77 4.47
C GLY A 22 -7.84 -32.87 3.35
N GLY A 23 -8.00 -32.10 2.26
CA GLY A 23 -6.98 -31.94 1.22
C GLY A 23 -6.01 -30.79 1.49
N SER A 24 -4.91 -30.71 0.72
CA SER A 24 -4.05 -29.52 0.73
C SER A 24 -4.86 -28.30 0.31
N PHE A 25 -5.03 -27.33 1.21
CA PHE A 25 -5.69 -26.08 0.92
C PHE A 25 -4.66 -24.99 0.65
N VAL A 26 -4.81 -24.29 -0.47
CA VAL A 26 -4.07 -23.06 -0.76
C VAL A 26 -5.07 -22.06 -1.31
N CYS A 27 -5.22 -20.94 -0.62
CA CYS A 27 -6.11 -19.88 -1.07
C CYS A 27 -5.54 -19.19 -2.31
N SER A 28 -6.26 -19.22 -3.42
CA SER A 28 -5.84 -18.57 -4.67
C SER A 28 -5.74 -17.04 -4.56
N ARG A 29 -6.46 -16.42 -3.61
CA ARG A 29 -6.55 -14.96 -3.47
C ARG A 29 -5.43 -14.37 -2.60
N CYS A 30 -5.09 -15.03 -1.50
CA CYS A 30 -4.09 -14.53 -0.55
C CYS A 30 -2.89 -15.48 -0.34
N SER A 31 -2.84 -16.60 -1.07
CA SER A 31 -1.82 -17.66 -0.95
C SER A 31 -1.72 -18.28 0.47
N ASN A 32 -2.71 -18.01 1.33
CA ASN A 32 -2.75 -18.58 2.67
C ASN A 32 -3.06 -20.08 2.60
N ARG A 33 -2.40 -20.89 3.43
CA ARG A 33 -2.58 -22.34 3.50
C ARG A 33 -3.45 -22.78 4.67
N SER A 34 -3.89 -21.82 5.48
CA SER A 34 -4.73 -22.07 6.63
C SER A 34 -6.21 -21.84 6.31
N THR A 35 -7.05 -22.70 6.86
CA THR A 35 -8.50 -22.61 6.82
C THR A 35 -9.06 -22.40 8.22
N MET A 36 -10.33 -22.00 8.29
CA MET A 36 -11.11 -21.94 9.53
C MET A 36 -12.53 -22.43 9.24
N PHE A 37 -13.19 -22.97 10.25
CA PHE A 37 -14.57 -23.45 10.16
C PHE A 37 -15.50 -22.40 10.73
N VAL A 38 -16.55 -22.07 9.98
CA VAL A 38 -17.56 -21.07 10.36
C VAL A 38 -18.93 -21.67 10.15
N THR A 39 -19.87 -21.37 11.03
CA THR A 39 -21.28 -21.71 10.84
C THR A 39 -21.86 -20.89 9.69
N ALA A 40 -22.86 -21.42 8.99
CA ALA A 40 -23.57 -20.66 7.96
C ALA A 40 -24.15 -19.33 8.50
N SER A 41 -24.59 -19.30 9.76
CA SER A 41 -25.12 -18.11 10.43
C SER A 41 -24.10 -16.98 10.60
N ASP A 42 -22.83 -17.31 10.83
CA ASP A 42 -21.76 -16.34 11.05
C ASP A 42 -20.89 -16.11 9.82
N TYR A 43 -21.08 -16.89 8.76
CA TYR A 43 -20.30 -16.84 7.52
C TYR A 43 -20.21 -15.42 6.96
N GLU A 44 -21.32 -14.72 6.74
CA GLU A 44 -21.29 -13.37 6.15
C GLU A 44 -20.52 -12.36 7.01
N LYS A 45 -20.65 -12.45 8.34
CA LYS A 45 -19.95 -11.55 9.27
C LYS A 45 -18.45 -11.79 9.22
N VAL A 46 -18.04 -13.05 9.37
CA VAL A 46 -16.62 -13.46 9.39
C VAL A 46 -15.95 -13.15 8.06
N VAL A 47 -16.62 -13.41 6.93
CA VAL A 47 -16.09 -13.10 5.60
C VAL A 47 -15.88 -11.60 5.42
N THR A 48 -16.81 -10.77 5.89
CA THR A 48 -16.71 -9.31 5.77
C THR A 48 -15.56 -8.76 6.61
N GLU A 49 -15.40 -9.24 7.84
CA GLU A 49 -14.32 -8.81 8.74
C GLU A 49 -12.94 -9.20 8.21
N LEU A 50 -12.81 -10.43 7.70
CA LEU A 50 -11.58 -10.93 7.10
C LEU A 50 -11.23 -10.20 5.80
N ASP A 51 -12.22 -9.90 4.94
CA ASP A 51 -11.99 -9.17 3.70
C ASP A 51 -11.52 -7.72 3.99
N GLN A 52 -12.14 -7.03 4.94
CA GLN A 52 -11.71 -5.70 5.37
C GLN A 52 -10.28 -5.71 5.94
N SER A 53 -9.99 -6.67 6.83
CA SER A 53 -8.66 -6.83 7.44
C SER A 53 -7.59 -7.14 6.40
N PHE A 54 -7.92 -7.97 5.40
CA PHE A 54 -7.04 -8.27 4.28
C PHE A 54 -6.73 -7.02 3.46
N HIS A 55 -7.75 -6.22 3.13
CA HIS A 55 -7.58 -4.98 2.36
C HIS A 55 -6.74 -3.94 3.11
N GLN A 56 -6.92 -3.76 4.41
CA GLN A 56 -6.10 -2.87 5.24
C GLN A 56 -4.64 -3.32 5.29
N ASN A 57 -4.39 -4.62 5.49
CA ASN A 57 -3.03 -5.17 5.48
C ASN A 57 -2.34 -5.02 4.11
N LEU A 58 -3.11 -5.13 3.02
CA LEU A 58 -2.58 -4.94 1.66
C LEU A 58 -2.15 -3.48 1.44
N GLN A 59 -2.94 -2.52 1.92
CA GLN A 59 -2.58 -1.10 1.87
C GLN A 59 -1.37 -0.79 2.74
N ALA A 60 -1.30 -1.33 3.95
CA ALA A 60 -0.15 -1.17 4.84
C ALA A 60 1.14 -1.70 4.21
N LYS A 61 1.09 -2.88 3.56
CA LYS A 61 2.24 -3.44 2.82
C LYS A 61 2.68 -2.54 1.66
N LYS A 62 1.74 -2.02 0.87
CA LYS A 62 2.06 -1.09 -0.23
C LYS A 62 2.73 0.19 0.26
N ILE A 63 2.30 0.72 1.41
CA ILE A 63 2.91 1.91 2.02
C ILE A 63 4.34 1.60 2.49
N GLN A 64 4.56 0.44 3.11
CA GLN A 64 5.90 0.01 3.52
C GLN A 64 6.84 -0.24 2.32
N GLU A 65 6.32 -0.77 1.22
CA GLU A 65 7.08 -0.95 -0.02
C GLU A 65 7.44 0.40 -0.67
N ALA A 66 6.50 1.33 -0.70
CA ALA A 66 6.73 2.70 -1.15
C ALA A 66 7.76 3.44 -0.28
N ALA A 67 7.79 3.17 1.03
CA ALA A 67 8.79 3.73 1.95
C ALA A 67 10.19 3.09 1.79
N LYS A 68 10.27 1.84 1.29
CA LYS A 68 11.53 1.14 1.00
C LYS A 68 12.06 1.40 -0.41
N SER A 69 11.26 2.00 -1.30
CA SER A 69 11.78 2.55 -2.55
C SER A 69 12.78 3.65 -2.19
N PRO A 70 14.09 3.47 -2.47
CA PRO A 70 15.03 4.55 -2.26
C PRO A 70 14.51 5.75 -3.07
N LEU A 71 14.42 6.91 -2.44
CA LEU A 71 14.28 8.18 -3.14
C LEU A 71 15.42 8.25 -4.16
N ILE A 72 15.14 7.85 -5.40
CA ILE A 72 16.00 8.10 -6.54
C ILE A 72 15.90 9.60 -6.77
N LEU A 73 16.63 10.37 -5.95
CA LEU A 73 16.88 11.77 -6.20
C LEU A 73 17.61 11.82 -7.55
N PRO A 74 17.00 12.38 -8.61
CA PRO A 74 17.70 12.55 -9.87
C PRO A 74 18.98 13.36 -9.59
N LYS A 75 20.12 12.74 -9.92
CA LYS A 75 21.49 13.18 -9.61
C LYS A 75 21.59 14.71 -9.49
N GLN A 76 21.94 15.19 -8.28
CA GLN A 76 22.18 16.58 -7.87
C GLN A 76 23.15 17.43 -8.73
N LYS A 77 23.60 16.95 -9.90
CA LYS A 77 24.49 17.70 -10.80
C LYS A 77 23.76 18.83 -11.53
N SER A 78 22.44 18.75 -11.75
CA SER A 78 21.65 19.80 -12.42
C SER A 78 21.21 20.92 -11.45
N LEU A 79 20.86 20.60 -10.21
CA LEU A 79 20.41 21.56 -9.18
C LEU A 79 21.47 22.62 -8.87
N LYS A 80 22.76 22.24 -8.76
CA LYS A 80 23.86 23.20 -8.56
C LYS A 80 24.04 24.17 -9.73
N LYS A 81 23.79 23.73 -10.98
CA LYS A 81 23.84 24.61 -12.16
C LYS A 81 22.65 25.57 -12.21
N VAL A 82 21.46 25.12 -11.81
CA VAL A 82 20.25 25.95 -11.74
C VAL A 82 20.38 27.03 -10.65
N LEU A 83 20.83 26.66 -9.45
CA LEU A 83 21.06 27.60 -8.35
C LEU A 83 22.12 28.66 -8.70
N LYS A 84 23.25 28.27 -9.32
CA LYS A 84 24.27 29.24 -9.78
C LYS A 84 23.75 30.21 -10.86
N LYS A 85 22.81 29.80 -11.72
CA LYS A 85 22.20 30.69 -12.72
C LYS A 85 21.22 31.69 -12.10
N LEU A 86 20.48 31.30 -11.05
CA LEU A 86 19.55 32.17 -10.34
C LEU A 86 20.27 33.28 -9.54
N VAL A 87 21.34 32.95 -8.82
CA VAL A 87 22.12 33.94 -8.05
C VAL A 87 22.78 34.99 -8.96
N LYS A 88 23.27 34.61 -10.14
CA LYS A 88 23.86 35.57 -11.09
C LYS A 88 22.85 36.54 -11.72
N LYS A 89 21.56 36.18 -11.78
CA LYS A 89 20.50 37.04 -12.34
C LYS A 89 19.97 38.07 -11.33
N THR A 90 19.97 37.75 -10.03
CA THR A 90 19.49 38.67 -8.99
C THR A 90 20.52 39.77 -8.65
N VAL A 91 21.81 39.45 -8.61
CA VAL A 91 22.87 40.44 -8.31
C VAL A 91 22.95 41.54 -9.39
N LYS A 92 22.71 41.22 -10.67
CA LYS A 92 22.68 42.23 -11.76
C LYS A 92 21.47 43.17 -11.72
N LYS A 93 20.37 42.80 -11.03
CA LYS A 93 19.20 43.69 -10.87
C LYS A 93 19.31 44.61 -9.65
N ALA A 94 20.14 44.28 -8.66
CA ALA A 94 20.36 45.11 -7.48
C ALA A 94 21.36 46.27 -7.69
N VAL A 95 22.18 46.21 -8.75
CA VAL A 95 23.12 47.29 -9.13
C VAL A 95 22.55 48.11 -10.29
N LYS A 96 21.36 48.69 -10.11
CA LYS A 96 21.04 49.96 -10.77
C LYS A 96 20.96 51.01 -9.67
N PRO A 97 21.95 51.91 -9.54
CA PRO A 97 21.87 52.98 -8.56
C PRO A 97 20.63 53.82 -8.87
N LYS A 98 19.70 53.91 -7.92
CA LYS A 98 18.68 54.96 -7.93
C LYS A 98 19.44 56.29 -7.89
N LYS A 99 19.60 56.92 -9.05
CA LYS A 99 20.05 58.31 -9.18
C LYS A 99 19.10 59.16 -8.33
N LYS A 100 19.61 59.71 -7.21
CA LYS A 100 18.97 60.77 -6.44
C LYS A 100 18.62 61.90 -7.41
N ARG A 101 17.36 62.33 -7.44
CA ARG A 101 16.98 63.64 -7.95
C ARG A 101 16.74 64.54 -6.74
N LYS A 102 17.52 65.62 -6.73
CA LYS A 102 17.58 66.70 -5.75
C LYS A 102 16.37 67.58 -5.88
#